data_AF-A0A9X2H1H9-F1
#
_entry.id   AF-A0A9X2H1H9-F1
#
_cell.length_a   1.000
_cell.length_b   1.000
_cell.length_c   1.000
_cell.angle_alpha   90.00
_cell.angle_beta   90.00
_cell.angle_gamma   90.00
#
_symmetry.space_group_name_H-M   'P 1'
#
loop_
_entity.id
_entity.type
_entity.pdbx_description
1 polymer ?
#
loop_
_entity_poly.entity_id
_entity_poly.type
_entity_poly.pdbx_seq_one_letter_code
_entity_poly.pdbx_strand_id
1 'polypeptide(L)'
;MVSEKHDADDGKQEQDTRRPPGASSRSRRDRDFSAARGSAAECDGTLAALLAAAARAFGEKGLAATSIDDIARRMGATKGLVYHYYRSKNDLFFDVCQHGMALDFAAIEPHAASRDRAITRLRAMAEAHVLTMMERIDFQHVILQGVSQHVNGPSTPEDRATLERLIAERDRYEMLFRCVIADAEREGDLGAVRDASIAGKAFLSVINSPVFWYRERDGETASDRRAIARDLALFALRGAGADSAVLEEEFDQ
;
A
#
# COMPACT_ATOMS: atom_id res chain seq x y z
N MET A 1 -39.63 9.76 -69.16
CA MET A 1 -40.76 10.68 -69.42
C MET A 1 -41.49 10.87 -68.10
N VAL A 2 -41.80 12.04 -67.53
CA VAL A 2 -41.46 13.49 -67.73
C VAL A 2 -41.83 14.17 -66.39
N SER A 3 -41.16 15.16 -65.79
CA SER A 3 -39.78 15.73 -65.87
C SER A 3 -39.53 16.57 -64.58
N GLU A 4 -38.41 17.29 -64.47
CA GLU A 4 -38.06 18.14 -63.31
C GLU A 4 -38.93 19.40 -63.15
N LYS A 5 -39.04 19.93 -61.91
CA LYS A 5 -38.53 21.25 -61.44
C LYS A 5 -39.03 21.50 -59.99
N HIS A 6 -38.22 21.88 -58.99
CA HIS A 6 -37.31 23.03 -58.74
C HIS A 6 -38.03 24.33 -58.34
N ASP A 7 -37.52 24.91 -57.23
CA ASP A 7 -37.77 26.22 -56.59
C ASP A 7 -39.20 26.54 -56.10
N ALA A 8 -39.49 26.83 -54.82
CA ALA A 8 -38.89 27.71 -53.80
C ALA A 8 -39.35 29.18 -53.89
N ASP A 9 -40.03 29.68 -52.84
CA ASP A 9 -39.68 30.95 -52.18
C ASP A 9 -40.30 31.06 -50.75
N ASP A 10 -39.82 32.07 -50.03
CA ASP A 10 -39.87 32.33 -48.57
C ASP A 10 -41.24 32.70 -47.97
N GLY A 11 -41.36 32.57 -46.64
CA GLY A 11 -42.61 32.68 -45.89
C GLY A 11 -42.48 32.88 -44.37
N LYS A 12 -41.47 33.62 -43.90
CA LYS A 12 -41.36 34.26 -42.55
C LYS A 12 -41.75 33.43 -41.31
N GLN A 13 -40.73 33.05 -40.54
CA GLN A 13 -40.89 32.55 -39.17
C GLN A 13 -41.28 33.69 -38.20
N GLU A 14 -42.37 33.48 -37.45
CA GLU A 14 -42.79 34.34 -36.35
C GLU A 14 -42.44 33.69 -34.99
N GLN A 15 -41.95 34.47 -34.03
CA GLN A 15 -41.35 33.96 -32.80
C GLN A 15 -42.41 33.72 -31.71
N ASP A 16 -42.72 32.46 -31.37
CA ASP A 16 -43.47 32.11 -30.15
C ASP A 16 -42.51 31.62 -29.05
N THR A 17 -42.24 32.51 -28.08
CA THR A 17 -41.37 32.23 -26.93
C THR A 17 -42.08 31.36 -25.89
N ARG A 18 -41.99 30.02 -26.03
CA ARG A 18 -42.42 29.08 -24.97
C ARG A 18 -41.25 28.36 -24.30
N ARG A 19 -41.04 28.76 -23.05
CA ARG A 19 -40.08 28.21 -22.08
C ARG A 19 -40.40 26.74 -21.76
N PRO A 20 -39.43 25.80 -21.79
CA PRO A 20 -39.68 24.43 -21.34
C PRO A 20 -39.81 24.36 -19.81
N PRO A 21 -40.77 23.60 -19.25
CA PRO A 21 -40.85 23.31 -17.83
C PRO A 21 -39.97 22.11 -17.44
N GLY A 22 -39.58 22.02 -16.17
CA GLY A 22 -39.00 20.78 -15.61
C GLY A 22 -37.53 20.88 -15.18
N ALA A 23 -37.19 21.82 -14.31
CA ALA A 23 -36.03 21.62 -13.43
C ALA A 23 -36.28 20.36 -12.59
N SER A 24 -35.46 19.32 -12.77
CA SER A 24 -35.69 18.03 -12.11
C SER A 24 -35.55 18.17 -10.59
N SER A 25 -36.65 17.95 -9.87
CA SER A 25 -36.66 17.95 -8.42
C SER A 25 -35.94 16.70 -7.91
N ARG A 26 -34.61 16.77 -7.76
CA ARG A 26 -33.80 15.72 -7.13
C ARG A 26 -34.46 15.33 -5.81
N SER A 27 -34.83 14.05 -5.69
CA SER A 27 -35.54 13.51 -4.54
C SER A 27 -34.76 13.82 -3.26
N ARG A 28 -35.45 14.01 -2.13
CA ARG A 28 -34.76 14.12 -0.83
C ARG A 28 -33.89 12.88 -0.58
N ARG A 29 -34.37 11.69 -0.98
CA ARG A 29 -33.62 10.43 -0.89
C ARG A 29 -32.33 10.42 -1.71
N ASP A 30 -32.30 11.01 -2.91
CA ASP A 30 -31.08 11.08 -3.72
C ASP A 30 -30.02 12.02 -3.10
N ARG A 31 -30.48 13.06 -2.39
CA ARG A 31 -29.60 13.96 -1.63
C ARG A 31 -29.04 13.29 -0.39
N ASP A 32 -29.84 12.55 0.39
CA ASP A 32 -29.37 11.81 1.56
C ASP A 32 -28.36 10.71 1.16
N PHE A 33 -28.62 9.97 0.08
CA PHE A 33 -27.67 8.97 -0.45
C PHE A 33 -26.40 9.57 -1.10
N SER A 34 -26.42 10.86 -1.45
CA SER A 34 -25.23 11.58 -1.91
C SER A 34 -24.43 12.14 -0.72
N ALA A 35 -25.12 12.65 0.30
CA ALA A 35 -24.50 13.18 1.51
C ALA A 35 -23.86 12.08 2.37
N ALA A 36 -24.52 10.91 2.50
CA ALA A 36 -23.95 9.77 3.21
C ALA A 36 -22.70 9.19 2.52
N ARG A 37 -22.66 9.17 1.17
CA ARG A 37 -21.46 8.76 0.42
C ARG A 37 -20.36 9.81 0.43
N GLY A 38 -20.71 11.10 0.42
CA GLY A 38 -19.76 12.19 0.67
C GLY A 38 -19.11 12.06 2.04
N SER A 39 -19.92 11.98 3.10
CA SER A 39 -19.45 11.84 4.48
C SER A 39 -18.61 10.57 4.71
N ALA A 40 -18.92 9.45 4.06
CA ALA A 40 -18.11 8.24 4.15
C ALA A 40 -16.74 8.44 3.47
N ALA A 41 -16.70 8.92 2.22
CA ALA A 41 -15.44 9.17 1.51
C ALA A 41 -14.59 10.28 2.16
N GLU A 42 -15.23 11.30 2.75
CA GLU A 42 -14.57 12.34 3.54
C GLU A 42 -14.01 11.79 4.85
N CYS A 43 -14.71 10.87 5.52
CA CYS A 43 -14.19 10.13 6.68
C CYS A 43 -13.00 9.23 6.30
N ASP A 44 -13.08 8.49 5.21
CA ASP A 44 -12.02 7.60 4.73
C ASP A 44 -10.75 8.39 4.37
N GLY A 45 -10.91 9.53 3.67
CA GLY A 45 -9.81 10.44 3.37
C GLY A 45 -9.20 11.08 4.63
N THR A 46 -10.03 11.43 5.61
CA THR A 46 -9.58 11.97 6.91
C THR A 46 -8.82 10.93 7.73
N LEU A 47 -9.28 9.69 7.75
CA LEU A 47 -8.63 8.57 8.44
C LEU A 47 -7.28 8.24 7.79
N ALA A 48 -7.20 8.16 6.46
CA ALA A 48 -5.95 7.95 5.73
C ALA A 48 -4.94 9.08 6.00
N ALA A 49 -5.39 10.34 6.05
CA ALA A 49 -4.55 11.48 6.40
C ALA A 49 -4.04 11.42 7.86
N LEU A 50 -4.88 11.00 8.80
CA LEU A 50 -4.51 10.77 10.20
C LEU A 50 -3.47 9.65 10.33
N LEU A 51 -3.68 8.50 9.68
CA LEU A 51 -2.73 7.38 9.68
C LEU A 51 -1.37 7.78 9.10
N ALA A 52 -1.35 8.52 7.98
CA ALA A 52 -0.10 9.01 7.39
C ALA A 52 0.61 10.07 8.26
N ALA A 53 -0.14 10.93 8.95
CA ALA A 53 0.43 11.90 9.91
C ALA A 53 0.99 11.22 11.17
N ALA A 54 0.31 10.17 11.64
CA ALA A 54 0.74 9.34 12.76
C ALA A 54 1.98 8.50 12.39
N ALA A 55 2.01 7.89 11.20
CA ALA A 55 3.16 7.14 10.69
C ALA A 55 4.44 7.97 10.69
N ARG A 56 4.39 9.19 10.11
CA ARG A 56 5.51 10.15 10.19
C ARG A 56 5.93 10.48 11.60
N ALA A 57 4.97 10.83 12.47
CA ALA A 57 5.27 11.22 13.84
C ALA A 57 5.94 10.10 14.64
N PHE A 58 5.42 8.88 14.54
CA PHE A 58 5.98 7.70 15.18
C PHE A 58 7.32 7.27 14.56
N GLY A 59 7.44 7.25 13.23
CA GLY A 59 8.68 6.92 12.52
C GLY A 59 9.84 7.82 12.94
N GLU A 60 9.61 9.14 12.99
CA GLU A 60 10.63 10.12 13.38
C GLU A 60 11.01 10.10 14.88
N LYS A 61 10.04 9.92 15.79
CA LYS A 61 10.23 10.15 17.24
C LYS A 61 10.11 8.90 18.12
N GLY A 62 9.59 7.81 17.58
CA GLY A 62 9.14 6.66 18.35
C GLY A 62 7.76 6.85 19.02
N LEU A 63 7.09 5.74 19.34
CA LEU A 63 5.83 5.74 20.07
C LEU A 63 5.91 6.54 21.38
N ALA A 64 6.96 6.36 22.19
CA ALA A 64 7.07 6.95 23.52
C ALA A 64 7.08 8.49 23.48
N ALA A 65 7.93 9.08 22.64
CA ALA A 65 8.12 10.54 22.56
C ALA A 65 7.08 11.27 21.69
N THR A 66 6.24 10.55 20.95
CA THR A 66 5.14 11.14 20.17
C THR A 66 3.94 11.46 21.05
N SER A 67 3.33 12.64 20.85
CA SER A 67 2.09 13.05 21.51
C SER A 67 0.92 13.07 20.51
N ILE A 68 -0.32 12.92 20.99
CA ILE A 68 -1.52 13.10 20.15
C ILE A 68 -1.62 14.55 19.63
N ASP A 69 -1.12 15.53 20.40
CA ASP A 69 -1.09 16.94 20.00
C ASP A 69 -0.07 17.22 18.88
N ASP A 70 1.00 16.42 18.78
CA ASP A 70 1.95 16.48 17.67
C ASP A 70 1.31 15.96 16.38
N ILE A 71 0.60 14.82 16.46
CA ILE A 71 -0.09 14.20 15.32
C ILE A 71 -1.19 15.14 14.80
N ALA A 72 -2.06 15.62 15.69
CA ALA A 72 -3.14 16.55 15.34
C ALA A 72 -2.60 17.81 14.64
N ARG A 73 -1.51 18.38 15.16
CA ARG A 73 -0.86 19.58 14.60
C ARG A 73 -0.25 19.33 13.22
N ARG A 74 0.36 18.17 12.97
CA ARG A 74 0.92 17.80 11.64
C ARG A 74 -0.15 17.77 10.55
N MET A 75 -1.36 17.31 10.87
CA MET A 75 -2.49 17.26 9.92
C MET A 75 -3.37 18.52 9.95
N GLY A 76 -3.01 19.56 10.70
CA GLY A 76 -3.81 20.79 10.83
C GLY A 76 -5.16 20.60 11.56
N ALA A 77 -5.33 19.53 12.32
CA ALA A 77 -6.57 19.17 13.00
C ALA A 77 -6.55 19.44 14.50
N THR A 78 -7.71 19.30 15.14
CA THR A 78 -7.82 19.35 16.60
C THR A 78 -7.49 18.01 17.23
N LYS A 79 -7.03 18.02 18.49
CA LYS A 79 -6.87 16.81 19.32
C LYS A 79 -8.16 15.98 19.40
N GLY A 80 -9.31 16.65 19.41
CA GLY A 80 -10.63 16.03 19.42
C GLY A 80 -10.93 15.18 18.18
N LEU A 81 -10.37 15.52 17.01
CA LEU A 81 -10.48 14.68 15.81
C LEU A 81 -9.75 13.35 15.99
N VAL A 82 -8.54 13.35 16.57
CA VAL A 82 -7.81 12.10 16.82
C VAL A 82 -8.57 11.22 17.82
N TYR A 83 -9.10 11.82 18.89
CA TYR A 83 -9.93 11.10 19.87
C TYR A 83 -11.31 10.66 19.37
N HIS A 84 -11.77 11.17 18.22
CA HIS A 84 -12.98 10.66 17.56
C HIS A 84 -12.74 9.26 16.97
N TYR A 85 -11.54 9.02 16.41
CA TYR A 85 -11.16 7.73 15.83
C TYR A 85 -10.51 6.78 16.85
N TYR A 86 -9.66 7.28 17.74
CA TYR A 86 -8.80 6.45 18.60
C TYR A 86 -8.92 6.79 20.09
N ARG A 87 -9.08 5.78 20.95
CA ARG A 87 -9.22 5.98 22.40
C ARG A 87 -7.86 6.20 23.06
N SER A 88 -6.82 5.52 22.57
CA SER A 88 -5.45 5.62 23.06
C SER A 88 -4.44 5.90 21.95
N LYS A 89 -3.23 6.33 22.34
CA LYS A 89 -2.08 6.46 21.42
C LYS A 89 -1.60 5.11 20.92
N ASN A 90 -1.75 4.05 21.71
CA ASN A 90 -1.35 2.70 21.33
C ASN A 90 -2.31 2.16 20.26
N ASP A 91 -3.62 2.41 20.37
CA ASP A 91 -4.62 2.02 19.37
C ASP A 91 -4.23 2.57 17.98
N LEU A 92 -3.94 3.87 17.92
CA LEU A 92 -3.50 4.55 16.69
C LEU A 92 -2.17 4.00 16.17
N PHE A 93 -1.20 3.69 17.05
CA PHE A 93 0.06 3.08 16.65
C PHE A 93 -0.13 1.69 16.04
N PHE A 94 -0.96 0.85 16.66
CA PHE A 94 -1.27 -0.49 16.17
C PHE A 94 -2.06 -0.46 14.86
N ASP A 95 -2.97 0.49 14.67
CA ASP A 95 -3.65 0.70 13.39
C ASP A 95 -2.71 1.20 12.29
N VAL A 96 -1.72 2.04 12.62
CA VAL A 96 -0.65 2.42 11.67
C VAL A 96 0.17 1.20 11.25
N CYS A 97 0.52 0.30 12.18
CA CYS A 97 1.19 -0.96 11.85
C CYS A 97 0.32 -1.85 10.93
N GLN A 98 -0.93 -2.15 11.33
CA GLN A 98 -1.86 -2.96 10.53
C GLN A 98 -2.09 -2.35 9.13
N HIS A 99 -2.20 -1.02 9.03
CA HIS A 99 -2.37 -0.33 7.74
C HIS A 99 -1.12 -0.47 6.86
N GLY A 100 0.08 -0.28 7.40
CA GLY A 100 1.33 -0.51 6.66
C GLY A 100 1.43 -1.94 6.15
N MET A 101 1.15 -2.92 7.01
CA MET A 101 1.12 -4.34 6.65
C MET A 101 0.08 -4.67 5.58
N ALA A 102 -1.10 -4.04 5.64
CA ALA A 102 -2.13 -4.21 4.61
C ALA A 102 -1.70 -3.65 3.24
N LEU A 103 -0.92 -2.56 3.21
CA LEU A 103 -0.32 -2.05 1.98
C LEU A 103 0.72 -3.03 1.42
N ASP A 104 1.58 -3.59 2.27
CA ASP A 104 2.59 -4.57 1.86
C ASP A 104 1.93 -5.85 1.29
N PHE A 105 0.90 -6.38 1.97
CA PHE A 105 0.11 -7.51 1.45
C PHE A 105 -0.55 -7.18 0.11
N ALA A 106 -1.19 -6.02 -0.02
CA ALA A 106 -1.84 -5.60 -1.26
C ALA A 106 -0.86 -5.48 -2.44
N ALA A 107 0.41 -5.17 -2.16
CA ALA A 107 1.47 -5.14 -3.18
C ALA A 107 1.91 -6.55 -3.63
N ILE A 108 2.09 -7.50 -2.71
CA ILE A 108 2.65 -8.82 -3.05
C ILE A 108 1.62 -9.91 -3.39
N GLU A 109 0.40 -9.85 -2.84
CA GLU A 109 -0.61 -10.90 -3.00
C GLU A 109 -0.99 -11.17 -4.48
N PRO A 110 -1.14 -10.16 -5.36
CA PRO A 110 -1.40 -10.39 -6.78
C PRO A 110 -0.29 -11.19 -7.49
N HIS A 111 0.98 -10.93 -7.13
CA HIS A 111 2.13 -11.64 -7.68
C HIS A 111 2.21 -13.07 -7.13
N ALA A 112 2.05 -13.22 -5.81
CA ALA A 112 2.06 -14.53 -5.14
C ALA A 112 0.96 -15.48 -5.67
N ALA A 113 -0.22 -14.95 -6.00
CA ALA A 113 -1.37 -15.70 -6.49
C ALA A 113 -1.44 -15.86 -8.03
N SER A 114 -0.48 -15.32 -8.78
CA SER A 114 -0.41 -15.49 -10.23
C SER A 114 -0.07 -16.93 -10.63
N ARG A 115 -0.17 -17.23 -11.94
CA ARG A 115 0.13 -18.55 -12.53
C ARG A 115 1.48 -18.61 -13.24
N ASP A 116 2.31 -17.59 -13.02
CA ASP A 116 3.64 -17.51 -13.61
C ASP A 116 4.60 -18.49 -12.91
N ARG A 117 5.78 -18.71 -13.49
CA ARG A 117 6.84 -19.54 -12.89
C ARG A 117 7.21 -19.01 -11.50
N ALA A 118 7.55 -19.89 -10.56
CA ALA A 118 7.74 -19.51 -9.17
C ALA A 118 8.88 -18.50 -8.97
N ILE A 119 9.96 -18.56 -9.74
CA ILE A 119 11.02 -17.54 -9.68
C ILE A 119 10.55 -16.17 -10.18
N THR A 120 9.70 -16.12 -11.23
CA THR A 120 9.07 -14.89 -11.73
C THR A 120 8.13 -14.27 -10.70
N ARG A 121 7.32 -15.12 -10.03
CA ARG A 121 6.49 -14.74 -8.89
C ARG A 121 7.33 -14.14 -7.76
N LEU A 122 8.42 -14.81 -7.39
CA LEU A 122 9.31 -14.37 -6.31
C LEU A 122 10.01 -13.04 -6.62
N ARG A 123 10.49 -12.85 -7.86
CA ARG A 123 11.05 -11.58 -8.33
C ARG A 123 10.03 -10.46 -8.24
N ALA A 124 8.84 -10.65 -8.78
CA ALA A 124 7.80 -9.63 -8.78
C ALA A 124 7.32 -9.27 -7.36
N MET A 125 7.20 -10.26 -6.46
CA MET A 125 6.93 -10.02 -5.03
C MET A 125 8.05 -9.20 -4.36
N ALA A 126 9.32 -9.49 -4.64
CA ALA A 126 10.45 -8.76 -4.09
C ALA A 126 10.51 -7.31 -4.60
N GLU A 127 10.36 -7.09 -5.91
CA GLU A 127 10.31 -5.75 -6.51
C GLU A 127 9.14 -4.93 -5.94
N ALA A 128 7.93 -5.51 -5.87
CA ALA A 128 6.75 -4.85 -5.32
C ALA A 128 6.87 -4.51 -3.83
N HIS A 129 7.46 -5.41 -3.01
CA HIS A 129 7.74 -5.15 -1.60
C HIS A 129 8.74 -4.01 -1.43
N VAL A 130 9.87 -4.05 -2.15
CA VAL A 130 10.92 -3.01 -2.03
C VAL A 130 10.41 -1.64 -2.50
N LEU A 131 9.61 -1.58 -3.56
CA LEU A 131 8.94 -0.35 -3.98
C LEU A 131 8.01 0.18 -2.88
N THR A 132 7.15 -0.69 -2.31
CA THR A 132 6.22 -0.31 -1.24
C THR A 132 6.98 0.20 -0.02
N MET A 133 8.10 -0.44 0.34
CA MET A 133 8.97 0.01 1.42
C MET A 133 9.51 1.43 1.22
N MET A 134 9.97 1.76 0.02
CA MET A 134 10.50 3.09 -0.29
C MET A 134 9.38 4.15 -0.34
N GLU A 135 8.22 3.81 -0.93
CA GLU A 135 7.09 4.74 -1.08
C GLU A 135 6.23 4.90 0.18
N ARG A 136 6.41 4.03 1.19
CA ARG A 136 5.67 4.00 2.46
C ARG A 136 6.61 3.92 3.68
N ILE A 137 7.84 4.43 3.53
CA ILE A 137 8.93 4.30 4.52
C ILE A 137 8.52 4.69 5.95
N ASP A 138 7.66 5.71 6.09
CA ASP A 138 7.07 6.15 7.36
C ASP A 138 6.40 4.98 8.11
N PHE A 139 5.55 4.21 7.43
CA PHE A 139 4.84 3.06 8.00
C PHE A 139 5.83 1.92 8.35
N GLN A 140 6.83 1.70 7.51
CA GLN A 140 7.86 0.68 7.72
C GLN A 140 8.71 0.95 8.96
N HIS A 141 9.00 2.22 9.26
CA HIS A 141 9.64 2.61 10.53
C HIS A 141 8.76 2.27 11.73
N VAL A 142 7.43 2.47 11.65
CA VAL A 142 6.51 2.12 12.75
C VAL A 142 6.42 0.60 12.95
N ILE A 143 6.34 -0.19 11.87
CA ILE A 143 6.33 -1.67 11.93
C ILE A 143 7.62 -2.18 12.60
N LEU A 144 8.79 -1.67 12.18
CA LEU A 144 10.09 -2.02 12.77
C LEU A 144 10.20 -1.63 14.25
N GLN A 145 9.64 -0.48 14.64
CA GLN A 145 9.54 -0.07 16.05
C GLN A 145 8.65 -1.03 16.85
N GLY A 146 7.50 -1.45 16.31
CA GLY A 146 6.60 -2.41 16.96
C GLY A 146 7.28 -3.75 17.25
N VAL A 147 8.06 -4.26 16.29
CA VAL A 147 8.90 -5.46 16.49
C VAL A 147 9.95 -5.23 17.58
N SER A 148 10.59 -4.06 17.60
CA SER A 148 11.63 -3.73 18.59
C SER A 148 11.08 -3.55 20.01
N GLN A 149 9.84 -3.04 20.13
CA GLN A 149 9.11 -2.96 21.40
C GLN A 149 8.65 -4.34 21.89
N HIS A 150 8.33 -5.28 20.99
CA HIS A 150 7.98 -6.65 21.35
C HIS A 150 9.06 -7.35 22.20
N VAL A 151 10.34 -7.09 21.89
CA VAL A 151 11.47 -7.75 22.54
C VAL A 151 11.79 -7.17 23.93
N ASN A 152 11.36 -5.93 24.23
CA ASN A 152 11.89 -5.15 25.36
C ASN A 152 10.86 -4.37 26.20
N GLY A 153 9.58 -4.35 25.83
CA GLY A 153 8.57 -3.44 26.41
C GLY A 153 7.61 -4.07 27.43
N PRO A 154 7.33 -3.43 28.58
CA PRO A 154 6.19 -3.81 29.41
C PRO A 154 4.88 -3.50 28.68
N SER A 155 4.02 -4.51 28.53
CA SER A 155 2.75 -4.43 27.78
C SER A 155 1.56 -4.75 28.67
N THR A 156 0.47 -3.99 28.56
CA THR A 156 -0.82 -4.36 29.19
C THR A 156 -1.40 -5.63 28.54
N PRO A 157 -2.41 -6.30 29.11
CA PRO A 157 -3.07 -7.43 28.46
C PRO A 157 -3.70 -7.07 27.09
N GLU A 158 -4.19 -5.84 26.95
CA GLU A 158 -4.83 -5.33 25.72
C GLU A 158 -3.79 -4.98 24.64
N ASP A 159 -2.66 -4.37 25.05
CA ASP A 159 -1.50 -4.19 24.16
C ASP A 159 -0.99 -5.55 23.68
N ARG A 160 -0.90 -6.54 24.57
CA ARG A 160 -0.40 -7.90 24.25
C ARG A 160 -1.26 -8.59 23.20
N ALA A 161 -2.58 -8.61 23.36
CA ALA A 161 -3.48 -9.23 22.38
C ALA A 161 -3.45 -8.52 21.01
N THR A 162 -3.12 -7.22 20.98
CA THR A 162 -2.95 -6.48 19.72
C THR A 162 -1.60 -6.73 19.07
N LEU A 163 -0.56 -6.85 19.90
CA LEU A 163 0.80 -7.19 19.51
C LEU A 163 0.93 -8.64 19.00
N GLU A 164 0.17 -9.58 19.56
CA GLU A 164 0.02 -10.96 19.07
C GLU A 164 -0.60 -10.99 17.66
N ARG A 165 -1.58 -10.11 17.37
CA ARG A 165 -2.15 -9.96 16.01
C ARG A 165 -1.12 -9.48 15.00
N LEU A 166 -0.33 -8.46 15.33
CA LEU A 166 0.75 -7.97 14.45
C LEU A 166 1.81 -9.06 14.17
N ILE A 167 2.13 -9.91 15.15
CA ILE A 167 3.02 -11.06 14.91
C ILE A 167 2.37 -12.06 13.95
N ALA A 168 1.11 -12.42 14.15
CA ALA A 168 0.42 -13.36 13.27
C ALA A 168 0.34 -12.84 11.82
N GLU A 169 0.13 -11.53 11.63
CA GLU A 169 0.19 -10.88 10.32
C GLU A 169 1.60 -10.93 9.71
N ARG A 170 2.65 -10.68 10.50
CA ARG A 170 4.05 -10.77 10.03
C ARG A 170 4.44 -12.19 9.66
N ASP A 171 4.02 -13.16 10.45
CA ASP A 171 4.33 -14.57 10.20
C ASP A 171 3.55 -15.08 8.97
N ARG A 172 2.34 -14.56 8.71
CA ARG A 172 1.63 -14.75 7.43
C ARG A 172 2.39 -14.11 6.26
N TYR A 173 2.97 -12.92 6.45
CA TYR A 173 3.73 -12.21 5.42
C TYR A 173 5.01 -12.97 5.05
N GLU A 174 5.79 -13.41 6.04
CA GLU A 174 6.95 -14.29 5.86
C GLU A 174 6.55 -15.60 5.16
N MET A 175 5.41 -16.19 5.52
CA MET A 175 4.95 -17.45 4.93
C MET A 175 4.70 -17.35 3.43
N LEU A 176 4.17 -16.23 2.92
CA LEU A 176 3.95 -16.05 1.48
C LEU A 176 5.26 -16.17 0.70
N PHE A 177 6.32 -15.46 1.12
CA PHE A 177 7.64 -15.58 0.49
C PHE A 177 8.20 -16.99 0.62
N ARG A 178 8.08 -17.62 1.79
CA ARG A 178 8.58 -18.99 2.01
C ARG A 178 7.86 -20.03 1.14
N CYS A 179 6.57 -19.88 0.89
CA CYS A 179 5.83 -20.73 -0.03
C CYS A 179 6.35 -20.60 -1.47
N VAL A 180 6.56 -19.37 -1.97
CA VAL A 180 7.03 -19.17 -3.35
C VAL A 180 8.51 -19.58 -3.51
N ILE A 181 9.35 -19.39 -2.49
CA ILE A 181 10.72 -19.94 -2.47
C ILE A 181 10.68 -21.48 -2.58
N ALA A 182 9.84 -22.14 -1.78
CA ALA A 182 9.68 -23.60 -1.85
C ALA A 182 9.06 -24.07 -3.18
N ASP A 183 8.21 -23.26 -3.83
CA ASP A 183 7.73 -23.54 -5.19
C ASP A 183 8.90 -23.50 -6.19
N ALA A 184 9.77 -22.49 -6.13
CA ALA A 184 10.92 -22.34 -7.03
C ALA A 184 12.01 -23.40 -6.80
N GLU A 185 12.23 -23.86 -5.56
CA GLU A 185 13.07 -25.02 -5.27
C GLU A 185 12.50 -26.32 -5.90
N ARG A 186 11.18 -26.49 -5.94
CA ARG A 186 10.53 -27.65 -6.57
C ARG A 186 10.52 -27.59 -8.09
N GLU A 187 10.45 -26.38 -8.66
CA GLU A 187 10.53 -26.13 -10.11
C GLU A 187 11.97 -26.25 -10.63
N GLY A 188 12.97 -26.10 -9.75
CA GLY A 188 14.40 -26.26 -10.04
C GLY A 188 15.13 -24.94 -10.31
N ASP A 189 14.43 -23.80 -10.22
CA ASP A 189 14.99 -22.46 -10.44
C ASP A 189 15.87 -21.98 -9.28
N LEU A 190 15.68 -22.54 -8.07
CA LEU A 190 16.53 -22.30 -6.90
C LEU A 190 17.28 -23.57 -6.51
N GLY A 191 18.60 -23.45 -6.33
CA GLY A 191 19.41 -24.52 -5.78
C GLY A 191 19.03 -24.84 -4.33
N ALA A 192 18.87 -26.13 -4.01
CA ALA A 192 18.41 -26.60 -2.71
C ALA A 192 19.22 -26.01 -1.54
N VAL A 193 18.58 -25.14 -0.75
CA VAL A 193 19.27 -24.48 0.37
C VAL A 193 19.34 -25.42 1.57
N ARG A 194 20.48 -25.43 2.29
CA ARG A 194 20.68 -26.32 3.45
C ARG A 194 19.65 -26.13 4.57
N ASP A 195 19.08 -24.92 4.67
CA ASP A 195 18.00 -24.59 5.60
C ASP A 195 17.12 -23.48 4.98
N ALA A 196 15.91 -23.84 4.54
CA ALA A 196 14.94 -22.91 3.97
C ALA A 196 14.43 -21.84 4.96
N SER A 197 14.52 -22.09 6.28
CA SER A 197 14.22 -21.09 7.32
C SER A 197 15.27 -19.98 7.34
N ILE A 198 16.54 -20.34 7.18
CA ILE A 198 17.64 -19.37 7.03
C ILE A 198 17.53 -18.66 5.68
N ALA A 199 17.24 -19.38 4.59
CA ALA A 199 17.07 -18.82 3.25
C ALA A 199 16.00 -17.73 3.23
N GLY A 200 14.78 -18.04 3.70
CA GLY A 200 13.67 -17.09 3.74
C GLY A 200 13.97 -15.86 4.60
N LYS A 201 14.64 -16.04 5.76
CA LYS A 201 15.05 -14.91 6.61
C LYS A 201 16.13 -14.05 5.98
N ALA A 202 17.10 -14.65 5.29
CA ALA A 202 18.15 -13.92 4.57
C ALA A 202 17.54 -13.11 3.40
N PHE A 203 16.66 -13.74 2.62
CA PHE A 203 15.91 -13.10 1.54
C PHE A 203 15.10 -11.90 2.05
N LEU A 204 14.29 -12.11 3.10
CA LEU A 204 13.52 -11.04 3.75
C LEU A 204 14.43 -9.95 4.31
N SER A 205 15.58 -10.29 4.89
CA SER A 205 16.53 -9.30 5.42
C SER A 205 17.12 -8.39 4.33
N VAL A 206 17.36 -8.92 3.12
CA VAL A 206 17.81 -8.11 1.97
C VAL A 206 16.72 -7.14 1.55
N ILE A 207 15.51 -7.64 1.27
CA ILE A 207 14.42 -6.81 0.75
C ILE A 207 13.88 -5.85 1.81
N ASN A 208 13.99 -6.18 3.09
CA ASN A 208 13.70 -5.29 4.23
C ASN A 208 14.79 -4.24 4.49
N SER A 209 15.97 -4.34 3.85
CA SER A 209 17.08 -3.45 4.16
C SER A 209 16.82 -1.94 3.93
N PRO A 210 15.98 -1.48 2.97
CA PRO A 210 15.71 -0.05 2.74
C PRO A 210 15.27 0.71 4.00
N VAL A 211 14.58 0.08 4.96
CA VAL A 211 14.15 0.72 6.22
C VAL A 211 15.30 1.38 6.99
N PHE A 212 16.52 0.85 6.84
CA PHE A 212 17.71 1.30 7.56
C PHE A 212 18.51 2.39 6.84
N TRP A 213 18.42 2.47 5.51
CA TRP A 213 19.35 3.29 4.71
C TRP A 213 18.70 4.11 3.59
N TYR A 214 17.51 3.76 3.12
CA TYR A 214 16.84 4.51 2.05
C TYR A 214 16.37 5.88 2.55
N ARG A 215 16.61 6.89 1.71
CA ARG A 215 16.11 8.25 1.83
C ARG A 215 15.88 8.75 0.41
N GLU A 216 14.68 9.25 0.13
CA GLU A 216 14.38 9.87 -1.17
C GLU A 216 15.36 11.01 -1.44
N ARG A 217 15.90 11.07 -2.66
CA ARG A 217 16.92 12.04 -3.08
C ARG A 217 16.27 13.16 -3.88
N ASP A 218 16.85 14.35 -3.85
CA ASP A 218 16.39 15.48 -4.66
C ASP A 218 16.38 15.10 -6.15
N GLY A 219 15.19 15.11 -6.77
CA GLY A 219 14.99 14.75 -8.17
C GLY A 219 14.91 13.24 -8.46
N GLU A 220 14.86 12.38 -7.45
CA GLU A 220 14.70 10.93 -7.66
C GLU A 220 13.36 10.59 -8.33
N THR A 221 13.40 9.78 -9.37
CA THR A 221 12.23 9.40 -10.15
C THR A 221 11.68 8.04 -9.73
N ALA A 222 10.45 7.74 -10.14
CA ALA A 222 9.89 6.39 -10.02
C ALA A 222 10.71 5.33 -10.80
N SER A 223 11.52 5.74 -11.80
CA SER A 223 12.42 4.82 -12.52
C SER A 223 13.63 4.45 -11.67
N ASP A 224 14.18 5.42 -10.92
CA ASP A 224 15.32 5.19 -10.03
C ASP A 224 14.94 4.26 -8.86
N ARG A 225 13.74 4.46 -8.29
CA ARG A 225 13.18 3.53 -7.30
C ARG A 225 12.97 2.11 -7.86
N ARG A 226 12.52 1.96 -9.11
CA ARG A 226 12.41 0.64 -9.75
C ARG A 226 13.78 -0.02 -9.96
N ALA A 227 14.80 0.75 -10.32
CA ALA A 227 16.16 0.22 -10.43
C ALA A 227 16.66 -0.30 -9.07
N ILE A 228 16.49 0.47 -7.98
CA ILE A 228 16.83 0.03 -6.62
C ILE A 228 16.07 -1.25 -6.24
N ALA A 229 14.77 -1.32 -6.52
CA ALA A 229 13.94 -2.48 -6.22
C ALA A 229 14.38 -3.75 -6.98
N ARG A 230 14.70 -3.59 -8.27
CA ARG A 230 15.22 -4.64 -9.13
C ARG A 230 16.60 -5.14 -8.69
N ASP A 231 17.51 -4.24 -8.34
CA ASP A 231 18.86 -4.61 -7.87
C ASP A 231 18.81 -5.38 -6.53
N LEU A 232 17.92 -4.97 -5.62
CA LEU A 232 17.70 -5.69 -4.35
C LEU A 232 17.01 -7.03 -4.56
N ALA A 233 16.04 -7.14 -5.48
CA ALA A 233 15.44 -8.41 -5.86
C ALA A 233 16.49 -9.35 -6.46
N LEU A 234 17.32 -8.88 -7.39
CA LEU A 234 18.44 -9.64 -7.98
C LEU A 234 19.41 -10.15 -6.91
N PHE A 235 19.79 -9.31 -5.95
CA PHE A 235 20.64 -9.72 -4.83
C PHE A 235 19.97 -10.77 -3.93
N ALA A 236 18.68 -10.60 -3.63
CA ALA A 236 17.91 -11.53 -2.82
C ALA A 236 17.74 -12.90 -3.50
N LEU A 237 17.36 -12.93 -4.79
CA LEU A 237 17.21 -14.17 -5.57
C LEU A 237 18.55 -14.91 -5.72
N ARG A 238 19.64 -14.20 -6.03
CA ARG A 238 21.00 -14.78 -6.07
C ARG A 238 21.42 -15.33 -4.70
N GLY A 239 21.11 -14.62 -3.62
CA GLY A 239 21.35 -15.07 -2.24
C GLY A 239 20.53 -16.30 -1.83
N ALA A 240 19.34 -16.47 -2.42
CA ALA A 240 18.48 -17.64 -2.25
C ALA A 240 18.88 -18.85 -3.12
N GLY A 241 19.88 -18.71 -3.99
CA GLY A 241 20.43 -19.83 -4.78
C GLY A 241 19.94 -19.90 -6.24
N ALA A 242 19.38 -18.82 -6.80
CA ALA A 242 19.16 -18.72 -8.25
C ALA A 242 20.50 -18.68 -8.99
N ASP A 243 20.63 -19.48 -10.06
CA ASP A 243 21.83 -19.49 -10.89
C ASP A 243 21.86 -18.34 -11.91
N SER A 244 23.00 -18.14 -12.60
CA SER A 244 23.14 -17.05 -13.57
C SER A 244 22.17 -17.15 -14.74
N ALA A 245 21.84 -18.34 -15.24
CA ALA A 245 20.98 -18.50 -16.41
C ALA A 245 19.52 -18.16 -16.08
N VAL A 246 19.05 -18.59 -14.91
CA VAL A 246 17.73 -18.20 -14.38
C VAL A 246 17.65 -16.69 -14.16
N LEU A 247 18.71 -16.07 -13.62
CA LEU A 247 18.76 -14.63 -13.39
C LEU A 247 18.85 -13.82 -14.70
N GLU A 248 19.63 -14.27 -15.69
CA GLU A 248 19.69 -13.65 -17.02
C GLU A 248 18.31 -13.71 -17.70
N GLU A 249 17.59 -14.84 -17.62
CA GLU A 249 16.23 -14.96 -18.16
C GLU A 249 15.22 -14.04 -17.44
N GLU A 250 15.28 -13.95 -16.11
CA GLU A 250 14.31 -13.16 -15.32
C GLU A 250 14.53 -11.65 -15.36
N PHE A 251 15.79 -11.22 -15.54
CA PHE A 251 16.15 -9.82 -15.46
C PHE A 251 16.47 -9.21 -16.83
N ASP A 252 17.17 -9.87 -17.75
CA ASP A 252 17.69 -9.20 -18.96
C ASP A 252 16.70 -9.12 -20.14
N GLN A 253 15.39 -9.20 -19.85
CA GLN A 253 14.26 -8.97 -20.77
C GLN A 253 13.71 -7.53 -20.70
#